data_AF-W5MWL4-F1
#
_entry.id   AF-W5MWL4-F1
#
_cell.length_a   1.000
_cell.length_b   1.000
_cell.length_c   1.000
_cell.angle_alpha   90.00
_cell.angle_beta   90.00
_cell.angle_gamma   90.00
#
_symmetry.space_group_name_H-M   'P 1'
#
loop_
_entity.id
_entity.type
_entity.pdbx_description
1 polymer ?
#
loop_
_entity_poly.entity_id
_entity_poly.type
_entity_poly.pdbx_seq_one_letter_code
_entity_poly.pdbx_strand_id
1 'polypeptide(L)'
;WVTNNDLILTSDAKQLWTFHLARWQKDNSSDLCWVTTIANHPQPVSQTVLDNLSHSQHRPLLIHVGLQLLLIHSSTKKHWNFCKADRELYSTATHWNESRCIPIEEPHQHFQRAIFKAASVSIPRGCRPVFTPCLNEECKALLEEYEASGDPVIAYHLIESLDYARLSHLEENNKKLNFTHYRQKCWSLIRQLRGAQKSTVQAQSAVSPNAVASHLLQMAKGTPTSRQVKCETSDGSTAAKRQPRGIQGIRAQLGVMQRNILPEFLKHLRPKAKIWLITFYTKIMQEKKIPVVLHQANVIAIPKPGKDTNRTASYCPVSLLSVCFKLLECLILQRINLVLENSIIVDQSVATLGSQNSLTFPPRQKILDSHGQQMQLLEKMSERTCSVLSPSLFNVYINDLPVTKSHKFIYADDICLRTQGHTFNDVECVLNKDKETMVEYLTRWLLQQCVTKTVSSVFHLHSAKANQELNIYFKGGRIKHNPSVYLGVTLDRSLIYHEHLNMTAAKVSTQNNLLSKLAVGVQGLRHST
;
A
#
# COMPACT_ATOMS: atom_id res chain seq x y z
N TRP A 1 10.03 32.51 -43.70
CA TRP A 1 8.60 32.32 -44.01
C TRP A 1 7.76 32.37 -42.74
N VAL A 2 7.94 31.45 -41.78
CA VAL A 2 7.25 31.46 -40.47
C VAL A 2 7.33 32.83 -39.76
N THR A 3 8.53 33.36 -39.58
CA THR A 3 8.76 34.68 -38.97
C THR A 3 8.15 35.84 -39.76
N ASN A 4 7.93 35.67 -41.07
CA ASN A 4 7.34 36.71 -41.91
C ASN A 4 5.80 36.65 -41.93
N ASN A 5 5.21 35.60 -41.34
CA ASN A 5 3.76 35.40 -41.28
C ASN A 5 3.26 35.35 -39.82
N ASP A 6 4.09 35.80 -38.88
CA ASP A 6 3.77 35.86 -37.45
C ASP A 6 3.19 34.54 -36.90
N LEU A 7 3.81 33.43 -37.32
CA LEU A 7 3.46 32.08 -36.91
C LEU A 7 4.40 31.59 -35.79
N ILE A 8 3.83 31.01 -34.75
CA ILE A 8 4.57 30.39 -33.64
C ILE A 8 4.38 28.87 -33.68
N LEU A 9 5.49 28.13 -33.56
CA LEU A 9 5.44 26.68 -33.44
C LEU A 9 4.90 26.30 -32.07
N THR A 10 3.84 25.51 -32.04
CA THR A 10 3.29 24.95 -30.81
C THR A 10 3.75 23.50 -30.70
N SER A 11 4.62 23.23 -29.73
CA SER A 11 5.16 21.90 -29.46
C SER A 11 5.14 21.60 -27.96
N ASP A 12 4.56 20.47 -27.57
CA ASP A 12 4.61 19.97 -26.19
C ASP A 12 5.41 18.68 -26.14
N ALA A 13 6.61 18.75 -25.54
CA ALA A 13 7.50 17.61 -25.39
C ALA A 13 6.95 16.49 -24.49
N LYS A 14 5.85 16.73 -23.76
CA LYS A 14 5.21 15.74 -22.88
C LYS A 14 4.06 14.99 -23.55
N GLN A 15 3.66 15.37 -24.76
CA GLN A 15 2.59 14.70 -25.49
C GLN A 15 3.02 13.34 -26.04
N LEU A 16 2.02 12.50 -26.34
CA LEU A 16 2.23 11.26 -27.07
C LEU A 16 2.75 11.59 -28.47
N TRP A 17 3.61 10.73 -28.98
CA TRP A 17 4.11 10.83 -30.34
C TRP A 17 2.97 10.63 -31.35
N THR A 18 2.96 11.42 -32.43
CA THR A 18 1.87 11.37 -33.43
C THR A 18 2.00 10.22 -34.41
N PHE A 19 3.17 9.57 -34.49
CA PHE A 19 3.44 8.49 -35.42
C PHE A 19 4.13 7.30 -34.75
N HIS A 20 3.59 6.09 -34.97
CA HIS A 20 4.16 4.83 -34.49
C HIS A 20 4.68 3.98 -35.64
N LEU A 21 6.00 3.84 -35.72
CA LEU A 21 6.70 3.12 -36.78
C LEU A 21 6.80 1.62 -36.43
N ALA A 22 5.79 0.85 -36.83
CA ALA A 22 5.60 -0.56 -36.43
C ALA A 22 6.79 -1.49 -36.77
N ARG A 23 7.49 -1.21 -37.89
CA ARG A 23 8.66 -2.00 -38.34
C ARG A 23 9.82 -1.95 -37.35
N TRP A 24 10.03 -0.80 -36.70
CA TRP A 24 11.14 -0.60 -35.75
C TRP A 24 10.68 -0.42 -34.30
N GLN A 25 9.38 -0.50 -34.04
CA GLN A 25 8.78 -0.26 -32.72
C GLN A 25 9.26 1.08 -32.13
N LYS A 26 9.31 2.12 -32.97
CA LYS A 26 9.74 3.47 -32.60
C LYS A 26 8.62 4.46 -32.80
N ASP A 27 8.50 5.39 -31.88
CA ASP A 27 7.54 6.48 -31.91
C ASP A 27 8.24 7.80 -32.27
N ASN A 28 7.63 8.60 -33.15
CA ASN A 28 8.13 9.91 -33.58
C ASN A 28 6.98 10.93 -33.68
N SER A 29 7.30 12.23 -33.58
CA SER A 29 6.37 13.33 -33.86
C SER A 29 6.90 14.12 -35.05
N SER A 30 6.37 13.83 -36.24
CA SER A 30 6.72 14.54 -37.46
C SER A 30 5.83 15.76 -37.73
N ASP A 31 4.72 15.88 -37.00
CA ASP A 31 3.71 16.89 -37.28
C ASP A 31 4.07 18.22 -36.63
N LEU A 32 4.08 19.27 -37.45
CA LEU A 32 4.32 20.65 -37.02
C LEU A 32 2.98 21.38 -36.97
N CYS A 33 2.66 21.97 -35.82
CA CYS A 33 1.47 22.79 -35.66
C CYS A 33 1.86 24.25 -35.38
N TRP A 34 1.34 25.14 -36.22
CA TRP A 34 1.65 26.56 -36.20
C TRP A 34 0.40 27.34 -35.81
N VAL A 35 0.59 28.40 -35.02
CA VAL A 35 -0.49 29.26 -34.54
C VAL A 35 -0.17 30.71 -34.90
N THR A 36 -1.16 31.44 -35.39
CA THR A 36 -1.05 32.87 -35.69
C THR A 36 -0.97 33.69 -34.40
N THR A 37 -0.16 34.75 -34.41
CA THR A 37 -0.19 35.73 -33.32
C THR A 37 -1.24 36.81 -33.56
N ILE A 38 -1.78 37.35 -32.47
CA ILE A 38 -2.68 38.51 -32.45
C ILE A 38 -2.00 39.54 -31.57
N ALA A 39 -1.74 40.74 -32.11
CA ALA A 39 -1.01 41.81 -31.42
C ALA A 39 0.35 41.36 -30.83
N ASN A 40 1.11 40.56 -31.58
CA ASN A 40 2.39 39.93 -31.18
C ASN A 40 2.30 38.88 -30.06
N HIS A 41 1.09 38.47 -29.63
CA HIS A 41 0.88 37.41 -28.66
C HIS A 41 0.34 36.14 -29.34
N PRO A 42 0.86 34.94 -29.01
CA PRO A 42 0.30 33.69 -29.53
C PRO A 42 -1.14 33.52 -29.09
N GLN A 43 -2.02 33.13 -30.02
CA GLN A 43 -3.37 32.71 -29.65
C GLN A 43 -3.29 31.48 -28.72
N PRO A 44 -4.08 31.41 -27.64
CA PRO A 44 -4.08 30.25 -26.76
C PRO A 44 -4.54 29.01 -27.54
N VAL A 45 -3.70 27.99 -27.59
CA VAL A 45 -3.96 26.73 -28.28
C VAL A 45 -3.50 25.57 -27.42
N SER A 46 -4.32 24.53 -27.34
CA SER A 46 -3.93 23.25 -26.76
C SER A 46 -3.97 22.15 -27.82
N GLN A 47 -3.04 21.21 -27.69
CA GLN A 47 -2.93 20.06 -28.57
C GLN A 47 -3.11 18.79 -27.74
N THR A 48 -3.80 17.80 -28.29
CA THR A 48 -3.92 16.48 -27.68
C THR A 48 -3.84 15.41 -28.74
N VAL A 49 -2.86 14.52 -28.61
CA VAL A 49 -2.74 13.33 -29.46
C VAL A 49 -3.67 12.25 -28.94
N LEU A 50 -4.60 11.83 -29.78
CA LEU A 50 -5.60 10.81 -29.49
C LEU A 50 -5.04 9.39 -29.64
N ASP A 51 -5.82 8.39 -29.23
CA ASP A 51 -5.43 6.98 -29.33
C ASP A 51 -5.30 6.51 -30.78
N ASN A 52 -4.64 5.36 -30.97
CA ASN A 52 -4.40 4.76 -32.27
C ASN A 52 -5.71 4.54 -33.05
N LEU A 53 -5.75 5.00 -34.29
CA LEU A 53 -6.79 4.60 -35.24
C LEU A 53 -6.56 3.14 -35.64
N SER A 54 -7.65 2.37 -35.77
CA SER A 54 -7.56 0.99 -36.25
C SER A 54 -6.89 0.97 -37.63
N HIS A 55 -5.87 0.12 -37.78
CA HIS A 55 -5.11 -0.06 -39.02
C HIS A 55 -4.26 1.14 -39.49
N SER A 56 -4.01 2.15 -38.65
CA SER A 56 -3.11 3.26 -38.96
C SER A 56 -1.88 3.31 -38.07
N GLN A 57 -0.75 3.77 -38.62
CA GLN A 57 0.45 4.12 -37.86
C GLN A 57 0.40 5.56 -37.32
N HIS A 58 -0.53 6.38 -37.82
CA HIS A 58 -0.75 7.74 -37.34
C HIS A 58 -1.75 7.77 -36.20
N ARG A 59 -1.49 8.65 -35.23
CA ARG A 59 -2.42 9.04 -34.18
C ARG A 59 -3.09 10.35 -34.57
N PRO A 60 -4.41 10.51 -34.36
CA PRO A 60 -5.07 11.78 -34.64
C PRO A 60 -4.58 12.87 -33.69
N LEU A 61 -4.40 14.08 -34.20
CA LEU A 61 -4.10 15.28 -33.42
C LEU A 61 -5.36 16.12 -33.30
N LEU A 62 -5.81 16.36 -32.06
CA LEU A 62 -6.89 17.30 -31.76
C LEU A 62 -6.27 18.63 -31.33
N ILE A 63 -6.57 19.69 -32.09
CA ILE A 63 -6.13 21.05 -31.80
C ILE A 63 -7.36 21.81 -31.32
N HIS A 64 -7.29 22.36 -30.12
CA HIS A 64 -8.32 23.24 -29.56
C HIS A 64 -7.79 24.66 -29.53
N VAL A 65 -8.50 25.56 -30.21
CA VAL A 65 -8.17 26.98 -30.27
C VAL A 65 -9.00 27.71 -29.23
N GLY A 66 -8.34 28.35 -28.26
CA GLY A 66 -8.97 29.01 -27.11
C GLY A 66 -8.29 28.64 -25.79
N LEU A 67 -8.60 29.42 -24.75
CA LEU A 67 -8.10 29.18 -23.40
C LEU A 67 -8.64 27.86 -22.83
N GLN A 68 -7.75 26.95 -22.43
CA GLN A 68 -8.11 25.71 -21.73
C GLN A 68 -7.45 25.68 -20.35
N LEU A 69 -8.25 25.80 -19.30
CA LEU A 69 -7.77 25.68 -17.92
C LEU A 69 -7.93 24.26 -17.39
N LEU A 70 -6.92 23.77 -16.68
CA LEU A 70 -6.97 22.47 -16.01
C LEU A 70 -7.88 22.54 -14.78
N LEU A 71 -9.05 21.91 -14.87
CA LEU A 71 -9.99 21.76 -13.77
C LEU A 71 -9.71 20.45 -13.01
N ILE A 72 -9.38 20.58 -11.72
CA ILE A 72 -9.30 19.39 -10.85
C ILE A 72 -10.70 19.08 -10.33
N HIS A 73 -11.30 18.05 -10.92
CA HIS A 73 -12.51 17.45 -10.37
C HIS A 73 -12.16 16.67 -9.11
N SER A 74 -12.85 16.99 -8.03
CA SER A 74 -12.77 16.20 -6.81
C SER A 74 -14.04 15.37 -6.63
N SER A 75 -13.99 14.37 -5.76
CA SER A 75 -15.14 13.55 -5.48
C SER A 75 -16.28 14.38 -4.89
N THR A 76 -17.49 14.19 -5.41
CA THR A 76 -18.74 14.76 -4.85
C THR A 76 -19.09 14.20 -3.46
N LYS A 77 -18.38 13.15 -3.00
CA LYS A 77 -18.61 12.56 -1.68
C LYS A 77 -18.18 13.54 -0.59
N LYS A 78 -19.10 13.92 0.29
CA LYS A 78 -18.80 14.76 1.46
C LYS A 78 -17.86 14.03 2.44
N HIS A 79 -16.74 14.66 2.78
CA HIS A 79 -15.75 14.18 3.75
C HIS A 79 -15.78 15.00 5.04
N TRP A 80 -15.26 14.45 6.14
CA TRP A 80 -15.07 15.18 7.39
C TRP A 80 -13.88 16.13 7.27
N ASN A 81 -14.06 17.41 7.58
CA ASN A 81 -12.97 18.39 7.60
C ASN A 81 -12.43 18.57 9.02
N PHE A 82 -11.47 17.73 9.39
CA PHE A 82 -10.84 17.75 10.72
C PHE A 82 -10.01 19.02 10.99
N CYS A 83 -9.61 19.77 9.96
CA CYS A 83 -8.90 21.02 10.14
C CYS A 83 -9.81 22.15 10.61
N LYS A 84 -11.10 22.11 10.25
CA LYS A 84 -12.13 23.06 10.68
C LYS A 84 -13.00 22.53 11.82
N ALA A 85 -12.55 21.47 12.50
CA ALA A 85 -13.29 20.85 13.59
C ALA A 85 -13.27 21.73 14.84
N ASP A 86 -14.44 21.99 15.43
CA ASP A 86 -14.54 22.54 16.78
C ASP A 86 -14.24 21.44 17.79
N ARG A 87 -13.02 21.49 18.34
CA ARG A 87 -12.52 20.45 19.25
C ARG A 87 -13.15 20.54 20.64
N GLU A 88 -13.51 21.73 21.10
CA GLU A 88 -14.12 21.93 22.42
C GLU A 88 -15.59 21.49 22.40
N LEU A 89 -16.32 21.81 21.33
CA LEU A 89 -17.69 21.34 21.14
C LEU A 89 -17.72 19.81 20.99
N TYR A 90 -16.83 19.23 20.17
CA TYR A 90 -16.71 17.77 20.05
C TYR A 90 -16.40 17.10 21.40
N SER A 91 -15.52 17.73 22.19
CA SER A 91 -15.11 17.27 23.51
C SER A 91 -16.29 17.25 24.49
N THR A 92 -17.12 18.30 24.49
CA THR A 92 -18.31 18.39 25.36
C THR A 92 -19.40 17.41 24.91
N ALA A 93 -19.64 17.30 23.60
CA ALA A 93 -20.64 16.41 23.04
C ALA A 93 -20.31 14.91 23.21
N THR A 94 -19.04 14.57 23.43
CA THR A 94 -18.60 13.20 23.74
C THR A 94 -18.60 12.87 25.24
N HIS A 95 -19.24 13.70 26.08
CA HIS A 95 -19.39 13.44 27.51
C HIS A 95 -20.30 12.23 27.76
N TRP A 96 -19.66 11.06 27.84
CA TRP A 96 -20.32 9.77 28.01
C TRP A 96 -20.65 9.49 29.47
N ASN A 97 -21.94 9.39 29.79
CA ASN A 97 -22.47 8.97 31.09
C ASN A 97 -23.37 7.75 30.88
N GLU A 98 -22.80 6.55 30.68
CA GLU A 98 -23.58 5.33 30.81
C GLU A 98 -23.02 4.45 31.92
N SER A 99 -23.82 4.37 32.98
CA SER A 99 -23.70 3.45 34.10
C SER A 99 -24.78 2.38 33.97
N ARG A 100 -24.69 1.47 32.99
CA ARG A 100 -25.61 0.31 32.93
C ARG A 100 -24.89 -0.97 32.49
N CYS A 101 -25.17 -2.06 33.20
CA CYS A 101 -24.78 -3.43 32.84
C CYS A 101 -25.58 -3.87 31.61
N ILE A 102 -25.01 -3.67 30.43
CA ILE A 102 -25.60 -4.03 29.13
C ILE A 102 -24.72 -5.12 28.46
N PRO A 103 -25.28 -6.08 27.68
CA PRO A 103 -24.53 -7.06 26.89
C PRO A 103 -23.46 -6.39 26.00
N ILE A 104 -22.29 -6.98 25.76
CA ILE A 104 -21.12 -6.31 25.12
C ILE A 104 -21.44 -5.70 23.73
N GLU A 105 -22.42 -6.21 22.99
CA GLU A 105 -22.71 -5.79 21.62
C GLU A 105 -23.43 -4.43 21.49
N GLU A 106 -24.39 -4.13 22.38
CA GLU A 106 -25.15 -2.87 22.35
C GLU A 106 -24.32 -1.62 22.75
N PRO A 107 -23.43 -1.66 23.76
CA PRO A 107 -22.58 -0.53 24.17
C PRO A 107 -21.68 -0.04 23.05
N HIS A 108 -21.15 -0.95 22.20
CA HIS A 108 -20.31 -0.54 21.08
C HIS A 108 -21.12 0.20 20.01
N GLN A 109 -22.33 -0.26 19.70
CA GLN A 109 -23.20 0.43 18.75
C GLN A 109 -23.65 1.79 19.29
N HIS A 110 -23.98 1.87 20.59
CA HIS A 110 -24.32 3.14 21.23
C HIS A 110 -23.13 4.10 21.17
N PHE A 111 -21.92 3.61 21.42
CA PHE A 111 -20.68 4.38 21.36
C PHE A 111 -20.40 4.93 19.97
N GLN A 112 -20.56 4.09 18.93
CA GLN A 112 -20.47 4.53 17.54
C GLN A 112 -21.48 5.64 17.23
N ARG A 113 -22.75 5.46 17.61
CA ARG A 113 -23.81 6.45 17.36
C ARG A 113 -23.52 7.78 18.06
N ALA A 114 -23.06 7.75 19.31
CA ALA A 114 -22.73 8.98 20.04
C ALA A 114 -21.53 9.70 19.42
N ILE A 115 -20.48 8.99 19.01
CA ILE A 115 -19.35 9.60 18.31
C ILE A 115 -19.80 10.25 17.01
N PHE A 116 -20.61 9.56 16.20
CA PHE A 116 -21.12 10.13 14.96
C PHE A 116 -22.03 11.33 15.19
N LYS A 117 -22.87 11.30 16.22
CA LYS A 117 -23.71 12.44 16.62
C LYS A 117 -22.84 13.62 17.02
N ALA A 118 -21.88 13.43 17.93
CA ALA A 118 -20.95 14.47 18.33
C ALA A 118 -20.17 15.03 17.14
N ALA A 119 -19.61 14.17 16.29
CA ALA A 119 -18.88 14.56 15.10
C ALA A 119 -19.74 15.36 14.12
N SER A 120 -21.01 14.97 13.93
CA SER A 120 -21.92 15.67 13.00
C SER A 120 -22.22 17.10 13.42
N VAL A 121 -22.16 17.41 14.72
CA VAL A 121 -22.40 18.75 15.24
C VAL A 121 -21.11 19.57 15.23
N SER A 122 -19.96 18.97 15.54
CA SER A 122 -18.71 19.71 15.76
C SER A 122 -17.75 19.73 14.57
N ILE A 123 -17.91 18.83 13.59
CA ILE A 123 -16.98 18.68 12.48
C ILE A 123 -17.73 18.93 11.17
N PRO A 124 -17.39 20.00 10.43
CA PRO A 124 -18.07 20.31 9.18
C PRO A 124 -17.79 19.23 8.13
N ARG A 125 -18.82 18.92 7.35
CA ARG A 125 -18.73 18.01 6.20
C ARG A 125 -18.77 18.80 4.89
N GLY A 126 -17.82 18.53 4.01
CA GLY A 126 -17.76 19.17 2.69
C GLY A 126 -17.09 18.30 1.64
N CYS A 127 -17.37 18.60 0.39
CA CYS A 127 -16.55 18.16 -0.75
C CYS A 127 -15.54 19.25 -1.07
N ARG A 128 -14.43 18.90 -1.72
CA ARG A 128 -13.58 19.94 -2.31
C ARG A 128 -14.35 20.51 -3.51
N PRO A 129 -14.42 21.83 -3.70
CA PRO A 129 -14.97 22.38 -4.93
C PRO A 129 -14.10 21.97 -6.12
N VAL A 130 -14.67 22.00 -7.33
CA VAL A 130 -13.86 21.98 -8.55
C VAL A 130 -13.02 23.25 -8.53
N PHE A 131 -11.71 23.12 -8.76
CA PHE A 131 -10.81 24.27 -8.70
C PHE A 131 -9.69 24.15 -9.74
N THR A 132 -9.21 25.32 -10.16
CA THR A 132 -8.00 25.45 -10.97
C THR A 132 -6.80 25.66 -10.02
N PRO A 133 -5.74 24.84 -10.11
CA PRO A 133 -4.56 25.00 -9.25
C PRO A 133 -3.88 26.35 -9.42
N CYS A 134 -3.47 26.96 -8.29
CA CYS A 134 -2.74 28.22 -8.23
C CYS A 134 -3.47 29.44 -8.84
N LEU A 135 -4.81 29.36 -8.96
CA LEU A 135 -5.65 30.49 -9.37
C LEU A 135 -5.71 31.53 -8.22
N ASN A 136 -4.76 32.45 -8.20
CA ASN A 136 -4.68 33.57 -7.26
C ASN A 136 -5.68 34.70 -7.65
N GLU A 137 -5.79 35.74 -6.82
CA GLU A 137 -6.76 36.83 -7.08
C GLU A 137 -6.49 37.56 -8.41
N GLU A 138 -5.22 37.70 -8.80
CA GLU A 138 -4.82 38.30 -10.08
C GLU A 138 -5.28 37.46 -11.28
N CYS A 139 -5.03 36.15 -11.26
CA CYS A 139 -5.51 35.24 -12.30
C CYS A 139 -7.04 35.17 -12.35
N LYS A 140 -7.73 35.32 -11.21
CA LYS A 140 -9.20 35.39 -11.21
C LYS A 140 -9.69 36.66 -11.92
N ALA A 141 -9.09 37.81 -11.63
CA ALA A 141 -9.45 39.06 -12.28
C ALA A 141 -9.25 38.98 -13.81
N LEU A 142 -8.11 38.46 -14.26
CA LEU A 142 -7.83 38.25 -15.69
C LEU A 142 -8.79 37.23 -16.33
N LEU A 143 -9.22 36.21 -15.59
CA LEU A 143 -10.20 35.24 -16.08
C LEU A 143 -11.59 35.88 -16.24
N GLU A 144 -12.04 36.66 -15.27
CA GLU A 144 -13.31 37.41 -15.35
C GLU A 144 -13.29 38.43 -16.49
N GLU A 145 -12.16 39.12 -16.69
CA GLU A 145 -11.97 40.07 -17.79
C GLU A 145 -11.97 39.37 -19.17
N TYR A 146 -11.34 38.19 -19.27
CA TYR A 146 -11.38 37.36 -20.48
C TYR A 146 -12.78 36.84 -20.77
N GLU A 147 -13.52 36.38 -19.76
CA GLU A 147 -14.91 35.91 -19.92
C GLU A 147 -15.85 37.04 -20.39
N ALA A 148 -15.57 38.29 -20.02
CA ALA A 148 -16.35 39.46 -20.44
C ALA A 148 -15.97 39.98 -21.84
N SER A 149 -14.66 40.00 -22.18
CA SER A 149 -14.14 40.62 -23.40
C SER A 149 -13.93 39.65 -24.56
N GLY A 150 -13.60 38.38 -24.27
CA GLY A 150 -13.15 37.40 -25.25
C GLY A 150 -11.76 37.68 -25.84
N ASP A 151 -11.00 38.63 -25.30
CA ASP A 151 -9.74 39.08 -25.90
C ASP A 151 -8.62 38.02 -25.74
N PRO A 152 -8.04 37.51 -26.84
CA PRO A 152 -6.92 36.56 -26.79
C PRO A 152 -5.68 37.08 -26.05
N VAL A 153 -5.45 38.40 -25.97
CA VAL A 153 -4.30 38.99 -25.25
C VAL A 153 -4.44 38.79 -23.74
N ILE A 154 -5.65 38.97 -23.21
CA ILE A 154 -5.94 38.74 -21.78
C ILE A 154 -5.77 37.26 -21.43
N ALA A 155 -6.20 36.35 -22.33
CA ALA A 155 -5.99 34.93 -22.14
C ALA A 155 -4.49 34.56 -22.08
N TYR A 156 -3.64 35.23 -22.87
CA TYR A 156 -2.19 35.05 -22.81
C TYR A 156 -1.63 35.48 -21.45
N HIS A 157 -1.96 36.69 -20.99
CA HIS A 157 -1.53 37.19 -19.68
C HIS A 157 -2.02 36.32 -18.52
N LEU A 158 -3.24 35.78 -18.62
CA LEU A 158 -3.76 34.82 -17.65
C LEU A 158 -2.91 33.53 -17.59
N ILE A 159 -2.54 32.96 -18.74
CA ILE A 159 -1.70 31.75 -18.80
C ILE A 159 -0.32 32.04 -18.18
N GLU A 160 0.28 33.17 -18.54
CA GLU A 160 1.59 33.60 -18.02
C GLU A 160 1.55 33.78 -16.49
N SER A 161 0.55 34.49 -15.97
CA SER A 161 0.36 34.70 -14.53
C SER A 161 0.10 33.38 -13.80
N LEU A 162 -0.69 32.47 -14.38
CA LEU A 162 -0.93 31.13 -13.83
C LEU A 162 0.35 30.29 -13.76
N ASP A 163 1.16 30.31 -14.81
CA ASP A 163 2.41 29.56 -14.85
C ASP A 163 3.43 30.15 -13.87
N TYR A 164 3.52 31.47 -13.74
CA TYR A 164 4.31 32.12 -12.70
C TYR A 164 3.86 31.72 -11.29
N ALA A 165 2.55 31.74 -11.02
CA ALA A 165 1.99 31.33 -9.72
C ALA A 165 2.28 29.85 -9.41
N ARG A 166 2.19 28.96 -10.42
CA ARG A 166 2.54 27.54 -10.30
C ARG A 166 4.03 27.34 -10.01
N LEU A 167 4.90 28.07 -10.70
CA LEU A 167 6.35 28.03 -10.47
C LEU A 167 6.69 28.49 -9.06
N SER A 168 6.14 29.61 -8.62
CA SER A 168 6.34 30.14 -7.26
C SER A 168 5.83 29.18 -6.19
N HIS A 169 4.65 28.58 -6.39
CA HIS A 169 4.11 27.57 -5.48
C HIS A 169 4.99 26.31 -5.42
N LEU A 170 5.53 25.87 -6.56
CA LEU A 170 6.47 24.75 -6.63
C LEU A 170 7.77 25.06 -5.88
N GLU A 171 8.35 26.24 -6.08
CA GLU A 171 9.56 26.68 -5.37
C GLU A 171 9.34 26.77 -3.86
N GLU A 172 8.24 27.35 -3.41
CA GLU A 172 7.92 27.47 -1.99
C GLU A 172 7.73 26.08 -1.36
N ASN A 173 7.01 25.19 -2.05
CA ASN A 173 6.87 23.81 -1.62
C ASN A 173 8.23 23.12 -1.52
N ASN A 174 9.10 23.27 -2.53
CA ASN A 174 10.44 22.70 -2.54
C ASN A 174 11.30 23.23 -1.38
N LYS A 175 11.25 24.53 -1.07
CA LYS A 175 11.93 25.11 0.10
C LYS A 175 11.43 24.53 1.43
N LYS A 176 10.13 24.23 1.53
CA LYS A 176 9.51 23.61 2.72
C LYS A 176 9.74 22.10 2.82
N LEU A 177 10.21 21.43 1.76
CA LEU A 177 10.46 19.98 1.76
C LEU A 177 11.72 19.64 2.57
N ASN A 178 11.54 19.34 3.85
CA ASN A 178 12.57 18.69 4.66
C ASN A 178 12.58 17.18 4.38
N PHE A 179 13.60 16.69 3.66
CA PHE A 179 13.74 15.28 3.25
C PHE A 179 13.97 14.31 4.41
N THR A 180 14.41 14.78 5.58
CA THR A 180 14.64 13.97 6.78
C THR A 180 13.34 13.64 7.52
N HIS A 181 12.40 14.59 7.60
CA HIS A 181 11.14 14.40 8.34
C HIS A 181 9.91 14.12 7.47
N TYR A 182 9.90 14.52 6.19
CA TYR A 182 8.72 14.41 5.30
C TYR A 182 8.82 13.30 4.25
N ARG A 183 9.51 12.19 4.57
CA ARG A 183 9.70 11.03 3.67
C ARG A 183 8.44 10.66 2.88
N GLN A 184 7.27 10.57 3.53
CA GLN A 184 6.01 10.22 2.86
C GLN A 184 5.49 11.27 1.85
N LYS A 185 5.61 12.56 2.16
CA LYS A 185 5.20 13.64 1.24
C LYS A 185 6.13 13.67 0.03
N CYS A 186 7.44 13.52 0.24
CA CYS A 186 8.42 13.41 -0.83
C CYS A 186 8.15 12.18 -1.72
N TRP A 187 7.89 11.00 -1.14
CA TRP A 187 7.52 9.80 -1.91
C TRP A 187 6.21 9.95 -2.67
N SER A 188 5.22 10.66 -2.11
CA SER A 188 3.97 10.97 -2.81
C SER A 188 4.21 11.88 -4.01
N LEU A 189 5.01 12.93 -3.85
CA LEU A 189 5.38 13.84 -4.93
C LEU A 189 6.14 13.11 -6.05
N ILE A 190 7.14 12.30 -5.70
CA ILE A 190 7.89 11.47 -6.67
C ILE A 190 6.95 10.53 -7.42
N ARG A 191 5.96 9.92 -6.75
CA ARG A 191 4.96 9.07 -7.39
C ARG A 191 4.04 9.86 -8.32
N GLN A 192 3.64 11.07 -7.96
CA GLN A 192 2.82 11.93 -8.82
C GLN A 192 3.60 12.38 -10.05
N LEU A 193 4.86 12.78 -9.89
CA LEU A 193 5.75 13.14 -11.01
C LEU A 193 6.03 11.96 -11.94
N ARG A 194 6.17 10.73 -11.40
CA ARG A 194 6.23 9.50 -12.21
C ARG A 194 4.89 9.15 -12.85
N GLY A 195 3.79 9.37 -12.13
CA GLY A 195 2.43 9.08 -12.57
C GLY A 195 1.97 9.97 -13.72
N ALA A 196 2.44 11.22 -13.77
CA ALA A 196 2.21 12.13 -14.89
C ALA A 196 2.80 11.64 -16.23
N GLN A 197 3.75 10.68 -16.21
CA GLN A 197 4.25 10.02 -17.43
C GLN A 197 3.44 8.79 -17.85
N LYS A 198 2.55 8.27 -17.00
CA LYS A 198 1.58 7.26 -17.41
C LYS A 198 0.29 7.99 -17.74
N SER A 199 -0.07 8.01 -19.02
CA SER A 199 -1.37 8.50 -19.47
C SER A 199 -2.45 7.97 -18.53
N THR A 200 -3.32 8.88 -18.08
CA THR A 200 -4.48 8.62 -17.22
C THR A 200 -5.54 7.87 -18.03
N VAL A 201 -5.19 6.74 -18.64
CA VAL A 201 -6.16 5.78 -19.15
C VAL A 201 -6.46 4.86 -17.98
N GLN A 202 -7.41 5.28 -17.13
CA GLN A 202 -8.15 4.30 -16.33
C GLN A 202 -8.95 3.47 -17.33
N ALA A 203 -8.31 2.46 -17.93
CA ALA A 203 -9.03 1.39 -18.61
C ALA A 203 -9.97 0.80 -17.55
N GLN A 204 -11.27 1.07 -17.69
CA GLN A 204 -12.29 0.44 -16.87
C GLN A 204 -12.07 -1.07 -17.01
N SER A 205 -11.67 -1.75 -15.94
CA SER A 205 -11.41 -3.19 -16.00
C SER A 205 -12.70 -3.89 -16.40
N ALA A 206 -12.65 -4.76 -17.40
CA ALA A 206 -13.82 -5.52 -17.87
C ALA A 206 -14.39 -6.47 -16.79
N VAL A 207 -13.65 -6.71 -15.70
CA VAL A 207 -14.03 -7.61 -14.61
C VAL A 207 -15.00 -6.92 -13.65
N SER A 208 -16.16 -7.55 -13.41
CA SER A 208 -17.13 -7.04 -12.44
C SER A 208 -16.64 -7.22 -10.98
N PRO A 209 -16.95 -6.28 -10.07
CA PRO A 209 -16.64 -6.41 -8.64
C PRO A 209 -17.18 -7.71 -8.03
N ASN A 210 -18.34 -8.19 -8.51
CA ASN A 210 -18.96 -9.42 -8.04
C ASN A 210 -18.17 -10.67 -8.44
N ALA A 211 -17.58 -10.69 -9.65
CA ALA A 211 -16.71 -11.77 -10.10
C ALA A 211 -15.42 -11.85 -9.29
N VAL A 212 -14.87 -10.71 -8.87
CA VAL A 212 -13.74 -10.69 -7.93
C VAL A 212 -14.17 -11.20 -6.56
N ALA A 213 -15.31 -10.75 -6.05
CA ALA A 213 -15.81 -11.18 -4.74
C ALA A 213 -16.11 -12.69 -4.67
N SER A 214 -16.72 -13.28 -5.69
CA SER A 214 -17.02 -14.72 -5.75
C SER A 214 -15.75 -15.56 -5.76
N HIS A 215 -14.75 -15.17 -6.55
CA HIS A 215 -13.44 -15.82 -6.57
C HIS A 215 -12.75 -15.76 -5.19
N LEU A 216 -12.81 -14.60 -4.51
CA LEU A 216 -12.24 -14.45 -3.17
C LEU A 216 -12.94 -15.34 -2.13
N LEU A 217 -14.27 -15.46 -2.18
CA LEU A 217 -15.03 -16.35 -1.30
C LEU A 217 -14.72 -17.82 -1.56
N GLN A 218 -14.48 -18.19 -2.83
CA GLN A 218 -14.06 -19.55 -3.19
C GLN A 218 -12.68 -19.88 -2.63
N MET A 219 -11.73 -18.94 -2.67
CA MET A 219 -10.41 -19.12 -2.05
C MET A 219 -10.46 -19.20 -0.52
N ALA A 220 -11.45 -18.57 0.12
CA ALA A 220 -11.58 -18.53 1.57
C ALA A 220 -12.22 -19.79 2.17
N LYS A 221 -13.02 -20.54 1.41
CA LYS A 221 -13.68 -21.77 1.87
C LYS A 221 -12.71 -22.97 1.78
N GLY A 222 -11.91 -23.18 2.82
CA GLY A 222 -11.27 -24.47 3.08
C GLY A 222 -12.29 -25.51 3.57
N THR A 223 -12.06 -26.80 3.30
CA THR A 223 -12.89 -27.90 3.80
C THR A 223 -12.90 -27.91 5.34
N PRO A 224 -14.08 -27.91 6.01
CA PRO A 224 -14.15 -27.87 7.47
C PRO A 224 -13.84 -29.24 8.06
N THR A 225 -12.60 -29.45 8.50
CA THR A 225 -12.28 -30.52 9.46
C THR A 225 -12.26 -29.93 10.86
N SER A 226 -13.25 -30.31 11.65
CA SER A 226 -13.42 -29.95 13.06
C SER A 226 -12.14 -30.22 13.88
N ARG A 227 -11.65 -29.21 14.61
CA ARG A 227 -10.66 -29.39 15.68
C ARG A 227 -11.39 -29.50 17.01
N GLN A 228 -11.32 -30.66 17.66
CA GLN A 228 -11.47 -30.76 19.11
C GLN A 228 -10.09 -30.62 19.74
N VAL A 229 -9.75 -29.44 20.25
CA VAL A 229 -8.62 -29.27 21.18
C VAL A 229 -9.22 -29.19 22.58
N LYS A 230 -9.19 -30.30 23.33
CA LYS A 230 -9.42 -30.30 24.77
C LYS A 230 -8.18 -29.67 25.43
N CYS A 231 -8.38 -28.62 26.21
CA CYS A 231 -7.35 -28.09 27.09
C CYS A 231 -8.01 -27.84 28.45
N GLU A 232 -7.65 -28.66 29.44
CA GLU A 232 -8.02 -28.49 30.84
C GLU A 232 -7.14 -27.37 31.42
N THR A 233 -7.75 -26.38 32.06
CA THR A 233 -7.02 -25.23 32.63
C THR A 233 -7.13 -25.21 34.14
N SER A 234 -6.00 -25.02 34.82
CA SER A 234 -5.94 -24.60 36.22
C SER A 234 -5.89 -23.06 36.32
N ASP A 235 -6.63 -22.52 37.28
CA ASP A 235 -6.82 -21.08 37.49
C ASP A 235 -5.62 -20.41 38.16
N GLY A 236 -5.08 -19.38 37.50
CA GLY A 236 -4.08 -18.48 38.06
C GLY A 236 -4.41 -17.03 37.71
N SER A 237 -5.01 -16.31 38.65
CA SER A 237 -5.28 -14.86 38.51
C SER A 237 -4.09 -14.05 39.06
N THR A 238 -3.62 -13.05 38.32
CA THR A 238 -2.97 -11.89 38.93
C THR A 238 -3.14 -10.66 38.03
N ALA A 239 -3.89 -9.69 38.53
CA ALA A 239 -4.21 -8.44 37.84
C ALA A 239 -3.23 -7.33 38.25
N ALA A 240 -2.38 -6.88 37.33
CA ALA A 240 -1.56 -5.68 37.51
C ALA A 240 -2.16 -4.49 36.74
N LYS A 241 -2.62 -3.46 37.47
CA LYS A 241 -3.12 -2.18 36.94
C LYS A 241 -1.95 -1.33 36.41
N ARG A 242 -1.83 -1.14 35.09
CA ARG A 242 -1.05 -0.04 34.48
C ARG A 242 -1.79 0.55 33.27
N GLN A 243 -1.83 1.88 33.18
CA GLN A 243 -2.49 2.63 32.10
C GLN A 243 -1.73 2.46 30.76
N PRO A 244 -2.42 2.17 29.63
CA PRO A 244 -1.77 2.02 28.33
C PRO A 244 -1.51 3.37 27.64
N ARG A 245 -0.23 3.68 27.37
CA ARG A 245 0.21 4.77 26.47
C ARG A 245 0.11 4.33 25.00
N GLY A 246 -1.11 4.06 24.49
CA GLY A 246 -1.30 3.42 23.18
C GLY A 246 -1.87 4.28 22.03
N ILE A 247 -2.41 5.48 22.32
CA ILE A 247 -3.29 6.18 21.36
C ILE A 247 -2.52 6.91 20.23
N GLN A 248 -1.22 7.17 20.39
CA GLN A 248 -0.43 7.95 19.42
C GLN A 248 0.00 7.16 18.16
N GLY A 249 -0.04 5.82 18.19
CA GLY A 249 0.49 4.97 17.11
C GLY A 249 -0.43 4.73 15.90
N ILE A 250 -1.70 5.14 15.95
CA ILE A 250 -2.68 4.82 14.90
C ILE A 250 -2.52 5.77 13.71
N ARG A 251 -1.90 5.28 12.63
CA ARG A 251 -1.71 6.00 11.37
C ARG A 251 -2.94 5.88 10.47
N ALA A 252 -3.35 7.01 9.89
CA ALA A 252 -4.48 7.14 8.98
C ALA A 252 -4.08 6.71 7.56
N GLN A 253 -4.12 5.42 7.30
CA GLN A 253 -4.28 4.93 5.94
C GLN A 253 -5.38 3.90 6.03
N LEU A 254 -6.45 4.07 5.23
CA LEU A 254 -7.38 3.08 4.67
C LEU A 254 -8.74 3.74 4.38
N GLY A 255 -9.40 3.25 3.33
CA GLY A 255 -10.54 3.88 2.66
C GLY A 255 -11.72 4.21 3.58
N VAL A 256 -12.26 5.41 3.37
CA VAL A 256 -13.40 5.96 4.12
C VAL A 256 -14.66 5.15 3.83
N MET A 257 -15.19 4.51 4.85
CA MET A 257 -16.57 4.01 4.85
C MET A 257 -17.47 5.04 5.53
N GLN A 258 -18.71 5.20 5.07
CA GLN A 258 -19.68 6.15 5.63
C GLN A 258 -20.05 5.87 7.11
N ARG A 259 -19.74 4.69 7.66
CA ARG A 259 -20.13 4.26 9.03
C ARG A 259 -19.00 3.73 9.91
N ASN A 260 -17.74 3.86 9.52
CA ASN A 260 -16.61 3.49 10.39
C ASN A 260 -16.06 4.71 11.15
N ILE A 261 -15.79 4.53 12.44
CA ILE A 261 -15.07 5.53 13.25
C ILE A 261 -13.68 5.72 12.63
N LEU A 262 -13.35 6.95 12.25
CA LEU A 262 -12.03 7.34 11.75
C LEU A 262 -11.01 7.47 12.90
N PRO A 263 -9.70 7.22 12.66
CA PRO A 263 -8.67 7.37 13.69
C PRO A 263 -8.65 8.75 14.36
N GLU A 264 -8.96 9.80 13.61
CA GLU A 264 -9.03 11.18 14.07
C GLU A 264 -10.09 11.38 15.16
N PHE A 265 -11.22 10.67 15.10
CA PHE A 265 -12.24 10.73 16.15
C PHE A 265 -11.73 10.21 17.48
N LEU A 266 -10.93 9.14 17.46
CA LEU A 266 -10.38 8.51 18.68
C LEU A 266 -9.23 9.33 19.29
N LYS A 267 -8.41 9.97 18.45
CA LYS A 267 -7.29 10.83 18.90
C LYS A 267 -7.76 11.98 19.79
N HIS A 268 -8.91 12.59 19.44
CA HIS A 268 -9.46 13.75 20.13
C HIS A 268 -10.47 13.40 21.24
N LEU A 269 -10.55 12.13 21.68
CA LEU A 269 -11.42 11.75 22.80
C LEU A 269 -10.92 12.32 24.14
N ARG A 270 -11.86 12.76 24.98
CA ARG A 270 -11.61 13.17 26.38
C ARG A 270 -11.28 11.95 27.27
N PRO A 271 -10.66 12.18 28.46
CA PRO A 271 -10.28 11.12 29.38
C PRO A 271 -11.43 10.16 29.75
N LYS A 272 -12.65 10.66 29.99
CA LYS A 272 -13.81 9.81 30.33
C LYS A 272 -14.17 8.81 29.22
N ALA A 273 -14.23 9.25 27.97
CA ALA A 273 -14.50 8.37 26.83
C ALA A 273 -13.36 7.36 26.60
N LYS A 274 -12.11 7.75 26.86
CA LYS A 274 -10.96 6.84 26.87
C LYS A 274 -11.06 5.79 27.99
N ILE A 275 -11.47 6.20 29.19
CA ILE A 275 -11.70 5.30 30.32
C ILE A 275 -12.80 4.30 29.96
N TRP A 276 -13.91 4.76 29.38
CA TRP A 276 -14.98 3.86 28.92
C TRP A 276 -14.47 2.83 27.91
N LEU A 277 -13.69 3.25 26.89
CA LEU A 277 -13.08 2.34 25.92
C LEU A 277 -12.17 1.29 26.61
N ILE A 278 -11.40 1.71 27.61
CA ILE A 278 -10.53 0.81 28.38
C ILE A 278 -11.38 -0.20 29.17
N THR A 279 -12.43 0.26 29.85
CA THR A 279 -13.36 -0.62 30.58
C THR A 279 -14.06 -1.60 29.65
N PHE A 280 -14.48 -1.13 28.47
CA PHE A 280 -15.10 -1.94 27.44
C PHE A 280 -14.15 -3.04 26.91
N TYR A 281 -12.90 -2.69 26.58
CA TYR A 281 -11.91 -3.71 26.19
C TYR A 281 -11.57 -4.66 27.32
N THR A 282 -11.52 -4.17 28.57
CA THR A 282 -11.27 -5.02 29.74
C THR A 282 -12.41 -6.04 29.90
N LYS A 283 -13.66 -5.61 29.72
CA LYS A 283 -14.83 -6.49 29.72
C LYS A 283 -14.77 -7.54 28.60
N ILE A 284 -14.39 -7.15 27.38
CA ILE A 284 -14.17 -8.10 26.27
C ILE A 284 -13.13 -9.17 26.66
N MET A 285 -12.02 -8.74 27.26
CA MET A 285 -10.94 -9.66 27.68
C MET A 285 -11.39 -10.59 28.82
N GLN A 286 -12.23 -10.13 29.74
CA GLN A 286 -12.76 -10.92 30.85
C GLN A 286 -13.82 -11.93 30.39
N GLU A 287 -14.79 -11.49 29.59
CA GLU A 287 -15.90 -12.33 29.11
C GLU A 287 -15.51 -13.23 27.94
N LYS A 288 -14.34 -13.01 27.33
CA LYS A 288 -13.83 -13.79 26.19
C LYS A 288 -14.81 -13.82 25.00
N LYS A 289 -15.63 -12.78 24.86
CA LYS A 289 -16.61 -12.61 23.79
C LYS A 289 -16.34 -11.30 23.08
N ILE A 290 -16.01 -11.40 21.80
CA ILE A 290 -15.80 -10.24 20.95
C ILE A 290 -17.10 -9.96 20.17
N PRO A 291 -17.63 -8.73 20.24
CA PRO A 291 -18.80 -8.33 19.46
C PRO A 291 -18.65 -8.60 17.97
N VAL A 292 -19.70 -9.10 17.32
CA VAL A 292 -19.70 -9.40 15.88
C VAL A 292 -19.43 -8.13 15.09
N VAL A 293 -19.94 -6.99 15.55
CA VAL A 293 -19.72 -5.67 14.93
C VAL A 293 -18.24 -5.30 14.86
N LEU A 294 -17.43 -5.63 15.87
CA LEU A 294 -15.98 -5.39 15.84
C LEU A 294 -15.27 -6.32 14.86
N HIS A 295 -15.81 -7.53 14.69
CA HIS A 295 -15.43 -8.50 13.69
C HIS A 295 -16.04 -8.24 12.30
N GLN A 296 -16.63 -7.09 11.98
CA GLN A 296 -17.00 -6.81 10.59
C GLN A 296 -15.81 -6.16 9.85
N ALA A 297 -15.50 -6.64 8.64
CA ALA A 297 -14.44 -6.10 7.80
C ALA A 297 -14.94 -5.83 6.38
N ASN A 298 -14.46 -4.75 5.78
CA ASN A 298 -14.70 -4.47 4.36
C ASN A 298 -13.55 -5.02 3.54
N VAL A 299 -13.83 -5.88 2.58
CA VAL A 299 -12.79 -6.39 1.68
C VAL A 299 -12.64 -5.45 0.49
N ILE A 300 -11.44 -4.89 0.31
CA ILE A 300 -11.06 -4.15 -0.90
C ILE A 300 -10.15 -5.03 -1.74
N ALA A 301 -10.47 -5.17 -3.01
CA ALA A 301 -9.62 -5.86 -3.98
C ALA A 301 -8.62 -4.89 -4.60
N ILE A 302 -7.32 -5.13 -4.40
CA ILE A 302 -6.24 -4.30 -4.97
C ILE A 302 -5.53 -5.10 -6.08
N PRO A 303 -5.36 -4.56 -7.29
CA PRO A 303 -4.65 -5.26 -8.35
C PRO A 303 -3.17 -5.44 -8.00
N LYS A 304 -2.64 -6.64 -8.19
CA LYS A 304 -1.21 -6.95 -8.05
C LYS A 304 -0.42 -6.17 -9.10
N PRO A 305 0.73 -5.58 -8.74
CA PRO A 305 1.53 -4.80 -9.68
C PRO A 305 1.99 -5.65 -10.86
N GLY A 306 1.86 -5.13 -12.08
CA GLY A 306 2.32 -5.79 -13.31
C GLY A 306 1.51 -7.01 -13.75
N LYS A 307 0.38 -7.32 -13.10
CA LYS A 307 -0.53 -8.39 -13.52
C LYS A 307 -1.71 -7.81 -14.29
N ASP A 308 -2.23 -8.62 -15.21
CA ASP A 308 -3.38 -8.29 -16.04
C ASP A 308 -4.62 -8.02 -15.17
N THR A 309 -5.16 -6.81 -15.25
CA THR A 309 -6.34 -6.35 -14.49
C THR A 309 -7.63 -6.99 -14.99
N ASN A 310 -7.61 -7.70 -16.12
CA ASN A 310 -8.77 -8.41 -16.64
C ASN A 310 -8.96 -9.82 -16.04
N ARG A 311 -8.09 -10.24 -15.11
CA ARG A 311 -8.19 -11.55 -14.44
C ARG A 311 -8.53 -11.38 -12.95
N THR A 312 -9.54 -12.11 -12.46
CA THR A 312 -9.94 -12.10 -11.04
C THR A 312 -8.81 -12.53 -10.09
N ALA A 313 -7.97 -13.49 -10.51
CA ALA A 313 -6.80 -13.96 -9.74
C ALA A 313 -5.68 -12.90 -9.57
N SER A 314 -5.71 -11.82 -10.35
CA SER A 314 -4.76 -10.71 -10.27
C SER A 314 -5.03 -9.79 -9.09
N TYR A 315 -6.18 -9.91 -8.43
CA TYR A 315 -6.54 -9.06 -7.29
C TYR A 315 -6.14 -9.71 -5.95
N CYS A 316 -5.59 -8.91 -5.04
CA CYS A 316 -5.37 -9.27 -3.64
C CYS A 316 -6.50 -8.72 -2.77
N PRO A 317 -7.12 -9.55 -1.91
CA PRO A 317 -8.07 -9.06 -0.93
C PRO A 317 -7.36 -8.36 0.25
N VAL A 318 -7.83 -7.16 0.60
CA VAL A 318 -7.40 -6.44 1.80
C VAL A 318 -8.61 -6.19 2.69
N SER A 319 -8.62 -6.81 3.87
CA SER A 319 -9.72 -6.69 4.84
C SER A 319 -9.56 -5.45 5.73
N LEU A 320 -10.38 -4.42 5.53
CA LEU A 320 -10.41 -3.23 6.37
C LEU A 320 -11.22 -3.49 7.64
N LEU A 321 -10.51 -3.71 8.74
CA LEU A 321 -11.09 -3.84 10.08
C LEU A 321 -11.48 -2.47 10.65
N SER A 322 -12.48 -2.47 11.56
CA SER A 322 -12.85 -1.27 12.31
C SER A 322 -11.66 -0.72 13.10
N VAL A 323 -11.57 0.61 13.22
CA VAL A 323 -10.46 1.25 13.95
C VAL A 323 -10.46 0.85 15.43
N CYS A 324 -11.64 0.66 16.03
CA CYS A 324 -11.79 0.17 17.40
C CYS A 324 -11.22 -1.25 17.55
N PHE A 325 -11.49 -2.14 16.60
CA PHE A 325 -10.92 -3.49 16.63
C PHE A 325 -9.39 -3.48 16.46
N LYS A 326 -8.86 -2.70 15.53
CA LYS A 326 -7.39 -2.53 15.38
C LYS A 326 -6.74 -1.98 16.65
N LEU A 327 -7.41 -1.08 17.36
CA LEU A 327 -6.89 -0.55 18.61
C LEU A 327 -6.83 -1.65 19.68
N LEU A 328 -7.86 -2.50 19.78
CA LEU A 328 -7.83 -3.68 20.65
C LEU A 328 -6.68 -4.64 20.28
N GLU A 329 -6.51 -4.94 18.99
CA GLU A 329 -5.41 -5.78 18.49
C GLU A 329 -4.04 -5.21 18.87
N CYS A 330 -3.83 -3.90 18.70
CA CYS A 330 -2.58 -3.24 19.08
C CYS A 330 -2.30 -3.35 20.59
N LEU A 331 -3.33 -3.17 21.43
CA LEU A 331 -3.17 -3.28 22.89
C LEU A 331 -2.80 -4.70 23.31
N ILE A 332 -3.38 -5.70 22.65
CA ILE A 332 -3.08 -7.11 22.88
C ILE A 332 -1.66 -7.42 22.39
N LEU A 333 -1.29 -6.95 21.19
CA LEU A 333 0.04 -7.17 20.61
C LEU A 333 1.13 -6.61 21.52
N GLN A 334 0.94 -5.41 22.06
CA GLN A 334 1.88 -4.80 23.00
C GLN A 334 2.11 -5.66 24.25
N ARG A 335 1.09 -6.39 24.73
CA ARG A 335 1.22 -7.28 25.89
C ARG A 335 1.91 -8.59 25.51
N ILE A 336 1.57 -9.13 24.34
CA ILE A 336 2.11 -10.40 23.85
C ILE A 336 3.58 -10.26 23.44
N ASN A 337 3.98 -9.16 22.81
CA ASN A 337 5.35 -8.94 22.35
C ASN A 337 6.37 -9.02 23.48
N LEU A 338 6.02 -8.56 24.68
CA LEU A 338 6.88 -8.69 25.87
C LEU A 338 7.26 -10.14 26.21
N VAL A 339 6.41 -11.10 25.81
CA VAL A 339 6.64 -12.53 26.01
C VAL A 339 7.28 -13.16 24.76
N LEU A 340 6.88 -12.70 23.58
CA LEU A 340 7.35 -13.25 22.30
C LEU A 340 8.80 -12.91 21.96
N GLU A 341 9.27 -11.71 22.30
CA GLU A 341 10.66 -11.29 22.01
C GLU A 341 11.70 -12.24 22.63
N ASN A 342 11.34 -12.96 23.70
CA ASN A 342 12.22 -13.91 24.38
C ASN A 342 12.08 -15.37 23.88
N SER A 343 11.15 -15.68 22.97
CA SER A 343 10.76 -17.07 22.66
C SER A 343 10.66 -17.43 21.17
N ILE A 344 10.76 -16.46 20.26
CA ILE A 344 10.71 -16.69 18.81
C ILE A 344 12.12 -17.00 18.27
N ILE A 345 12.20 -17.93 17.32
CA ILE A 345 13.43 -18.29 16.60
C ILE A 345 14.07 -17.04 15.96
N VAL A 346 15.36 -16.81 16.24
CA VAL A 346 16.14 -15.65 15.77
C VAL A 346 16.16 -15.54 14.23
N ASP A 347 16.18 -16.64 13.48
CA ASP A 347 16.17 -16.65 12.00
C ASP A 347 14.81 -16.28 11.37
N GLN A 348 13.74 -16.13 12.16
CA GLN A 348 12.44 -15.63 11.69
C GLN A 348 12.34 -14.09 11.75
N SER A 349 13.37 -13.40 12.26
CA SER A 349 13.28 -12.02 12.76
C SER A 349 13.62 -10.89 11.77
N VAL A 350 13.52 -11.07 10.45
CA VAL A 350 13.72 -9.92 9.53
C VAL A 350 12.52 -8.93 9.56
N ALA A 351 11.45 -9.24 10.31
CA ALA A 351 10.36 -8.31 10.60
C ALA A 351 10.46 -7.61 11.97
N THR A 352 11.38 -8.01 12.85
CA THR A 352 11.52 -7.45 14.22
C THR A 352 13.01 -7.21 14.52
N LEU A 353 13.38 -5.94 14.61
CA LEU A 353 14.74 -5.51 14.92
C LEU A 353 15.25 -6.09 16.25
N GLY A 354 16.37 -6.81 16.20
CA GLY A 354 17.39 -6.82 17.25
C GLY A 354 17.63 -8.13 17.99
N SER A 355 18.91 -8.42 18.18
CA SER A 355 19.53 -9.39 19.10
C SER A 355 19.72 -10.83 18.59
N GLN A 356 20.99 -11.13 18.28
CA GLN A 356 21.53 -12.48 18.25
C GLN A 356 21.75 -12.93 19.69
N ASN A 357 21.18 -14.07 20.09
CA ASN A 357 21.73 -14.93 21.14
C ASN A 357 21.18 -16.34 21.00
N SER A 358 22.08 -17.33 21.02
CA SER A 358 21.72 -18.75 20.97
C SER A 358 21.25 -19.22 22.35
N LEU A 359 19.95 -19.47 22.50
CA LEU A 359 19.42 -20.24 23.61
C LEU A 359 18.35 -21.20 23.07
N THR A 360 18.37 -22.44 23.56
CA THR A 360 17.39 -23.48 23.26
C THR A 360 15.97 -23.02 23.58
N PHE A 361 15.11 -23.02 22.57
CA PHE A 361 13.75 -22.46 22.61
C PHE A 361 12.70 -23.45 23.15
N PRO A 362 11.72 -22.99 23.94
CA PRO A 362 10.64 -23.85 24.40
C PRO A 362 9.69 -24.22 23.24
N PRO A 363 9.14 -25.45 23.20
CA PRO A 363 8.17 -25.87 22.18
C PRO A 363 6.90 -25.01 22.20
N ARG A 364 6.24 -24.86 21.04
CA ARG A 364 4.94 -24.18 20.87
C ARG A 364 3.92 -24.60 21.94
N GLN A 365 3.92 -25.87 22.33
CA GLN A 365 3.06 -26.43 23.37
C GLN A 365 3.27 -25.74 24.73
N LYS A 366 4.51 -25.47 25.17
CA LYS A 366 4.77 -24.78 26.45
C LYS A 366 4.32 -23.31 26.45
N ILE A 367 4.40 -22.63 25.30
CA ILE A 367 3.89 -21.26 25.11
C ILE A 367 2.35 -21.26 25.16
N LEU A 368 1.74 -22.24 24.50
CA LEU A 368 0.29 -22.47 24.51
C LEU A 368 -0.21 -22.87 25.90
N ASP A 369 0.49 -23.72 26.65
CA ASP A 369 0.05 -24.19 27.96
C ASP A 369 0.13 -23.07 29.02
N SER A 370 1.11 -22.15 28.89
CA SER A 370 1.27 -21.01 29.81
C SER A 370 0.26 -19.88 29.57
N HIS A 371 -0.31 -19.78 28.36
CA HIS A 371 -1.18 -18.65 27.94
C HIS A 371 -2.43 -19.10 27.15
N GLY A 372 -2.82 -20.38 27.26
CA GLY A 372 -3.79 -21.02 26.37
C GLY A 372 -5.17 -20.35 26.34
N GLN A 373 -5.55 -19.74 27.45
CA GLN A 373 -6.79 -18.98 27.56
C GLN A 373 -6.82 -17.69 26.72
N GLN A 374 -5.68 -17.02 26.52
CA GLN A 374 -5.57 -15.87 25.61
C GLN A 374 -5.50 -16.32 24.14
N MET A 375 -4.90 -17.48 23.88
CA MET A 375 -4.70 -18.00 22.51
C MET A 375 -6.00 -18.41 21.80
N GLN A 376 -7.03 -18.89 22.50
CA GLN A 376 -8.33 -19.19 21.90
C GLN A 376 -9.07 -17.94 21.39
N LEU A 377 -8.93 -16.80 22.08
CA LEU A 377 -9.45 -15.52 21.60
C LEU A 377 -8.64 -15.01 20.41
N LEU A 378 -7.32 -15.17 20.46
CA LEU A 378 -6.40 -14.75 19.41
C LEU A 378 -6.61 -15.53 18.10
N GLU A 379 -6.92 -16.82 18.18
CA GLU A 379 -7.28 -17.65 17.01
C GLU A 379 -8.52 -17.08 16.29
N LYS A 380 -9.56 -16.69 17.04
CA LYS A 380 -10.76 -16.02 16.48
C LYS A 380 -10.45 -14.63 15.88
N MET A 381 -9.36 -13.99 16.30
CA MET A 381 -8.96 -12.65 15.83
C MET A 381 -8.02 -12.69 14.61
N SER A 382 -7.26 -13.78 14.42
CA SER A 382 -6.13 -13.85 13.49
C SER A 382 -6.48 -14.27 12.05
N GLU A 383 -7.72 -14.70 11.79
CA GLU A 383 -8.19 -15.24 10.51
C GLU A 383 -8.19 -14.24 9.34
N ARG A 384 -7.62 -13.03 9.50
CA ARG A 384 -7.77 -11.92 8.54
C ARG A 384 -6.46 -11.33 8.08
N THR A 385 -6.35 -11.16 6.77
CA THR A 385 -5.16 -10.69 6.04
C THR A 385 -4.66 -9.28 6.36
N CYS A 386 -5.28 -8.55 7.30
CA CYS A 386 -4.89 -7.19 7.68
C CYS A 386 -5.09 -6.89 9.19
N SER A 387 -5.13 -7.93 10.01
CA SER A 387 -5.02 -7.79 11.46
C SER A 387 -3.60 -7.41 11.85
N VAL A 388 -3.46 -6.57 12.88
CA VAL A 388 -2.15 -6.20 13.42
C VAL A 388 -1.50 -7.38 14.17
N LEU A 389 -2.31 -8.33 14.65
CA LEU A 389 -1.87 -9.52 15.39
C LEU A 389 -1.47 -10.68 14.48
N SER A 390 -2.09 -10.81 13.30
CA SER A 390 -1.90 -11.98 12.44
C SER A 390 -0.45 -12.33 12.13
N PRO A 391 0.45 -11.38 11.78
CA PRO A 391 1.85 -11.73 11.51
C PRO A 391 2.57 -12.34 12.72
N SER A 392 2.40 -11.75 13.91
CA SER A 392 3.02 -12.26 15.14
C SER A 392 2.47 -13.64 15.52
N LEU A 393 1.16 -13.84 15.38
CA LEU A 393 0.54 -15.14 15.66
C LEU A 393 0.95 -16.21 14.64
N PHE A 394 1.15 -15.82 13.38
CA PHE A 394 1.67 -16.73 12.37
C PHE A 394 3.11 -17.16 12.69
N ASN A 395 3.98 -16.24 13.14
CA ASN A 395 5.33 -16.61 13.58
C ASN A 395 5.30 -17.59 14.76
N VAL A 396 4.43 -17.36 15.75
CA VAL A 396 4.20 -18.31 16.86
C VAL A 396 3.71 -19.66 16.34
N TYR A 397 2.84 -19.65 15.32
CA TYR A 397 2.27 -20.85 14.73
C TYR A 397 3.33 -21.77 14.10
N ILE A 398 4.33 -21.17 13.43
CA ILE A 398 5.43 -21.89 12.77
C ILE A 398 6.71 -21.96 13.63
N ASN A 399 6.65 -21.62 14.92
CA ASN A 399 7.83 -21.55 15.78
C ASN A 399 8.43 -22.93 16.11
N ASP A 400 7.71 -24.01 15.86
CA ASP A 400 8.13 -25.40 16.08
C ASP A 400 8.50 -26.12 14.78
N LEU A 401 8.93 -25.37 13.75
CA LEU A 401 9.43 -25.93 12.49
C LEU A 401 10.53 -26.98 12.74
N PRO A 402 10.51 -28.12 12.02
CA PRO A 402 11.43 -29.22 12.28
C PRO A 402 12.86 -28.82 11.96
N VAL A 403 13.81 -29.37 12.72
CA VAL A 403 15.24 -29.23 12.42
C VAL A 403 15.53 -29.99 11.12
N THR A 404 16.24 -29.34 10.21
CA THR A 404 16.62 -29.85 8.88
C THR A 404 18.14 -29.80 8.76
N LYS A 405 18.74 -30.62 7.90
CA LYS A 405 20.19 -30.51 7.61
C LYS A 405 20.51 -29.24 6.82
N SER A 406 19.60 -28.84 5.95
CA SER A 406 19.65 -27.62 5.16
C SER A 406 19.40 -26.40 6.05
N HIS A 407 20.11 -25.31 5.76
CA HIS A 407 19.87 -24.02 6.39
C HIS A 407 18.50 -23.49 5.95
N LYS A 408 17.74 -22.94 6.89
CA LYS A 408 16.41 -22.37 6.62
C LYS A 408 16.50 -20.84 6.57
N PHE A 409 15.86 -20.23 5.59
CA PHE A 409 15.55 -18.80 5.59
C PHE A 409 14.03 -18.68 5.60
N ILE A 410 13.48 -18.01 6.60
CA ILE A 410 12.03 -17.94 6.82
C ILE A 410 11.62 -16.48 6.83
N TYR A 411 10.65 -16.13 6.00
CA TYR A 411 10.03 -14.81 5.98
C TYR A 411 8.53 -14.95 5.82
N ALA A 412 7.78 -14.83 6.92
CA ALA A 412 6.35 -15.14 6.93
C ALA A 412 6.09 -16.53 6.29
N ASP A 413 5.23 -16.61 5.27
CA ASP A 413 4.90 -17.85 4.56
C ASP A 413 5.99 -18.31 3.56
N ASP A 414 6.95 -17.46 3.22
CA ASP A 414 8.07 -17.82 2.34
C ASP A 414 9.16 -18.55 3.13
N ILE A 415 9.35 -19.84 2.84
CA ILE A 415 10.40 -20.68 3.43
C ILE A 415 11.37 -21.12 2.33
N CYS A 416 12.65 -20.85 2.51
CA CYS A 416 13.73 -21.28 1.63
C CYS A 416 14.67 -22.25 2.35
N LEU A 417 14.98 -23.37 1.70
CA LEU A 417 15.96 -24.35 2.15
C LEU A 417 17.24 -24.20 1.32
N ARG A 418 18.38 -24.01 1.98
CA ARG A 418 19.69 -23.93 1.35
C ARG A 418 20.60 -25.06 1.84
N THR A 419 21.21 -25.75 0.88
CA THR A 419 22.22 -26.78 1.13
C THR A 419 23.45 -26.49 0.28
N GLN A 420 24.61 -26.92 0.75
CA GLN A 420 25.86 -26.90 -0.01
C GLN A 420 26.43 -28.32 -0.02
N GLY A 421 26.97 -28.74 -1.16
CA GLY A 421 27.60 -30.05 -1.34
C GLY A 421 28.61 -30.03 -2.48
N HIS A 422 29.47 -31.04 -2.53
CA HIS A 422 30.49 -31.17 -3.57
C HIS A 422 29.93 -31.78 -4.86
N THR A 423 28.87 -32.60 -4.75
CA THR A 423 28.16 -33.17 -5.90
C THR A 423 26.69 -32.79 -5.89
N PHE A 424 26.06 -32.80 -7.06
CA PHE A 424 24.62 -32.53 -7.20
C PHE A 424 23.78 -33.60 -6.50
N ASN A 425 24.20 -34.87 -6.55
CA ASN A 425 23.50 -35.97 -5.90
C ASN A 425 23.44 -35.80 -4.37
N ASP A 426 24.52 -35.31 -3.75
CA ASP A 426 24.53 -35.05 -2.31
C ASP A 426 23.51 -33.96 -1.94
N VAL A 427 23.48 -32.88 -2.72
CA VAL A 427 22.55 -31.77 -2.54
C VAL A 427 21.10 -32.22 -2.76
N GLU A 428 20.84 -32.99 -3.81
CA GLU A 428 19.53 -33.55 -4.13
C GLU A 428 19.03 -34.49 -3.03
N CYS A 429 19.90 -35.37 -2.52
CA CYS A 429 19.56 -36.31 -1.45
C CYS A 429 19.16 -35.57 -0.18
N VAL A 430 19.95 -34.59 0.24
CA VAL A 430 19.68 -33.79 1.44
C VAL A 430 18.40 -32.96 1.28
N LEU A 431 18.25 -32.26 0.15
CA LEU A 431 17.06 -31.44 -0.10
C LEU A 431 15.78 -32.26 -0.18
N ASN A 432 15.80 -33.42 -0.84
CA ASN A 432 14.61 -34.27 -0.94
C ASN A 432 14.18 -34.78 0.45
N LYS A 433 15.13 -35.19 1.29
CA LYS A 433 14.86 -35.65 2.67
C LYS A 433 14.35 -34.54 3.58
N ASP A 434 14.97 -33.36 3.56
CA ASP A 434 14.55 -32.23 4.39
C ASP A 434 13.17 -31.71 3.94
N LYS A 435 12.93 -31.65 2.64
CA LYS A 435 11.63 -31.31 2.06
C LYS A 435 10.54 -32.28 2.52
N GLU A 436 10.78 -33.59 2.56
CA GLU A 436 9.79 -34.56 3.06
C GLU A 436 9.41 -34.30 4.51
N THR A 437 10.40 -34.09 5.37
CA THR A 437 10.20 -33.70 6.77
C THR A 437 9.34 -32.43 6.88
N MET A 438 9.62 -31.43 6.03
CA MET A 438 8.86 -30.18 5.99
C MET A 438 7.43 -30.40 5.48
N VAL A 439 7.23 -31.22 4.45
CA VAL A 439 5.91 -31.54 3.90
C VAL A 439 5.04 -32.24 4.93
N GLU A 440 5.60 -33.19 5.69
CA GLU A 440 4.90 -33.87 6.77
C GLU A 440 4.47 -32.90 7.87
N TYR A 441 5.38 -32.02 8.32
CA TYR A 441 5.07 -30.98 9.31
C TYR A 441 3.96 -30.05 8.80
N LEU A 442 4.11 -29.49 7.60
CA LEU A 442 3.15 -28.55 7.03
C LEU A 442 1.77 -29.20 6.85
N THR A 443 1.73 -30.47 6.44
CA THR A 443 0.47 -31.23 6.29
C THR A 443 -0.19 -31.51 7.65
N ARG A 444 0.60 -31.91 8.66
CA ARG A 444 0.14 -32.08 10.04
C ARG A 444 -0.49 -30.80 10.59
N TRP A 445 0.09 -29.66 10.25
CA TRP A 445 -0.39 -28.34 10.63
C TRP A 445 -1.34 -27.70 9.60
N LEU A 446 -1.92 -28.47 8.68
CA LEU A 446 -2.95 -27.99 7.74
C LEU A 446 -2.51 -26.78 6.88
N LEU A 447 -1.20 -26.59 6.68
CA LEU A 447 -0.65 -25.57 5.79
C LEU A 447 -0.58 -26.12 4.36
N GLN A 448 -1.43 -25.58 3.48
CA GLN A 448 -1.49 -25.99 2.08
C GLN A 448 -0.30 -25.45 1.28
N GLN A 449 0.48 -26.37 0.71
CA GLN A 449 1.62 -26.02 -0.13
C GLN A 449 1.22 -25.79 -1.58
N CYS A 450 1.74 -24.72 -2.18
CA CYS A 450 1.49 -24.35 -3.57
C CYS A 450 2.59 -24.87 -4.51
N VAL A 451 2.36 -26.04 -5.13
CA VAL A 451 3.33 -26.72 -6.03
C VAL A 451 3.83 -25.81 -7.14
N THR A 452 2.95 -24.97 -7.71
CA THR A 452 3.27 -24.09 -8.84
C THR A 452 4.17 -22.91 -8.47
N LYS A 453 4.18 -22.53 -7.19
CA LYS A 453 5.04 -21.45 -6.65
C LYS A 453 6.32 -21.96 -6.01
N THR A 454 6.40 -23.25 -5.68
CA THR A 454 7.62 -23.86 -5.19
C THR A 454 8.57 -24.06 -6.36
N VAL A 455 9.82 -23.61 -6.22
CA VAL A 455 10.81 -23.59 -7.29
C VAL A 455 12.16 -24.04 -6.74
N SER A 456 12.99 -24.64 -7.60
CA SER A 456 14.38 -24.96 -7.27
C SER A 456 15.34 -24.05 -8.05
N SER A 457 16.46 -23.72 -7.43
CA SER A 457 17.53 -22.93 -8.05
C SER A 457 18.89 -23.48 -7.60
N VAL A 458 19.89 -23.43 -8.48
CA VAL A 458 21.26 -23.90 -8.23
C VAL A 458 22.25 -22.84 -8.63
N PHE A 459 23.32 -22.73 -7.85
CA PHE A 459 24.43 -21.83 -8.11
C PHE A 459 25.71 -22.64 -8.18
N HIS A 460 26.38 -22.60 -9.33
CA HIS A 460 27.65 -23.33 -9.56
C HIS A 460 28.66 -22.46 -10.31
N LEU A 461 29.89 -22.34 -9.79
CA LEU A 461 30.93 -21.46 -10.35
C LEU A 461 31.53 -21.95 -11.68
N HIS A 462 31.50 -23.27 -11.94
CA HIS A 462 31.97 -23.83 -13.21
C HIS A 462 30.90 -23.75 -14.31
N SER A 463 31.25 -23.19 -15.47
CA SER A 463 30.30 -22.85 -16.56
C SER A 463 29.63 -24.06 -17.19
N ALA A 464 30.36 -25.17 -17.35
CA ALA A 464 29.78 -26.38 -17.94
C ALA A 464 28.66 -27.00 -17.08
N LYS A 465 28.65 -26.73 -15.77
CA LYS A 465 27.62 -27.21 -14.83
C LYS A 465 26.64 -26.11 -14.41
N ALA A 466 26.69 -24.95 -15.07
CA ALA A 466 25.88 -23.78 -14.73
C ALA A 466 24.37 -24.00 -14.92
N ASN A 467 24.02 -24.72 -15.98
CA ASN A 467 22.64 -24.96 -16.39
C ASN A 467 22.11 -26.31 -15.89
N GLN A 468 22.82 -26.93 -14.93
CA GLN A 468 22.40 -28.20 -14.37
C GLN A 468 21.24 -27.96 -13.40
N GLU A 469 20.14 -28.65 -13.65
CA GLU A 469 18.93 -28.59 -12.84
C GLU A 469 18.91 -29.71 -11.80
N LEU A 470 18.32 -29.45 -10.62
CA LEU A 470 18.17 -30.48 -9.59
C LEU A 470 16.97 -31.39 -9.87
N ASN A 471 17.12 -32.65 -9.49
CA ASN A 471 16.04 -33.64 -9.41
C ASN A 471 15.39 -33.61 -8.02
N ILE A 472 14.62 -32.55 -7.77
CA ILE A 472 13.80 -32.42 -6.56
C ILE A 472 12.35 -32.76 -6.91
N TYR A 473 11.75 -33.68 -6.16
CA TYR A 473 10.39 -34.16 -6.40
C TYR A 473 9.43 -33.63 -5.33
N PHE A 474 8.27 -33.13 -5.71
CA PHE A 474 7.25 -32.61 -4.81
C PHE A 474 5.88 -33.18 -5.20
N LYS A 475 5.21 -33.88 -4.25
CA LYS A 475 3.93 -34.54 -4.49
C LYS A 475 3.88 -35.40 -5.77
N GLY A 476 4.98 -36.10 -6.07
CA GLY A 476 5.10 -36.98 -7.24
C GLY A 476 5.50 -36.29 -8.55
N GLY A 477 5.67 -34.97 -8.59
CA GLY A 477 6.15 -34.22 -9.77
C GLY A 477 7.50 -33.55 -9.54
N ARG A 478 8.33 -33.41 -10.58
CA ARG A 478 9.61 -32.67 -10.47
C ARG A 478 9.35 -31.17 -10.36
N ILE A 479 9.98 -30.50 -9.39
CA ILE A 479 9.85 -29.06 -9.18
C ILE A 479 10.49 -28.30 -10.34
N LYS A 480 9.82 -27.25 -10.83
CA LYS A 480 10.38 -26.38 -11.87
C LYS A 480 11.68 -25.72 -11.39
N HIS A 481 12.65 -25.65 -12.28
CA HIS A 481 13.82 -24.82 -12.10
C HIS A 481 13.53 -23.40 -12.60
N ASN A 482 13.93 -22.37 -11.86
CA ASN A 482 13.82 -20.98 -12.32
C ASN A 482 15.01 -20.17 -11.78
N PRO A 483 15.59 -19.26 -12.58
CA PRO A 483 16.44 -18.21 -12.07
C PRO A 483 15.75 -17.41 -10.95
N SER A 484 16.53 -17.18 -9.91
CA SER A 484 16.13 -17.04 -8.52
C SER A 484 15.84 -15.60 -8.12
N VAL A 485 14.57 -15.22 -8.08
CA VAL A 485 14.12 -14.05 -7.31
C VAL A 485 13.66 -14.53 -5.94
N TYR A 486 14.37 -14.15 -4.88
CA TYR A 486 13.99 -14.43 -3.50
C TYR A 486 13.82 -13.12 -2.74
N LEU A 487 12.64 -12.91 -2.13
CA LEU A 487 12.27 -11.68 -1.42
C LEU A 487 12.54 -10.38 -2.22
N GLY A 488 12.42 -10.45 -3.55
CA GLY A 488 12.66 -9.32 -4.46
C GLY A 488 14.12 -9.08 -4.85
N VAL A 489 15.05 -9.93 -4.39
CA VAL A 489 16.46 -9.93 -4.79
C VAL A 489 16.66 -10.95 -5.90
N THR A 490 17.25 -10.52 -7.01
CA THR A 490 17.65 -11.42 -8.10
C THR A 490 19.02 -11.99 -7.75
N LEU A 491 19.11 -13.31 -7.66
CA LEU A 491 20.35 -14.02 -7.35
C LEU A 491 21.00 -14.49 -8.64
N ASP A 492 22.19 -13.97 -8.91
CA ASP A 492 22.99 -14.36 -10.05
C ASP A 492 23.74 -15.65 -9.78
N ARG A 493 24.16 -16.34 -10.84
CA ARG A 493 24.91 -17.59 -10.77
C ARG A 493 26.12 -17.57 -9.83
N SER A 494 26.89 -16.48 -9.83
CA SER A 494 28.08 -16.30 -8.99
C SER A 494 27.76 -15.67 -7.63
N LEU A 495 26.49 -15.35 -7.36
CA LEU A 495 26.04 -14.63 -6.16
C LEU A 495 26.77 -13.29 -5.95
N ILE A 496 27.19 -12.64 -7.04
CA ILE A 496 27.79 -11.28 -7.03
C ILE A 496 26.69 -10.20 -7.14
N TYR A 497 25.45 -10.60 -7.46
CA TYR A 497 24.28 -9.72 -7.57
C TYR A 497 24.42 -8.59 -8.61
N HIS A 498 25.29 -8.77 -9.60
CA HIS A 498 25.56 -7.78 -10.64
C HIS A 498 24.29 -7.37 -11.40
N GLU A 499 23.45 -8.32 -11.83
CA GLU A 499 22.19 -8.00 -12.53
C GLU A 499 21.24 -7.21 -11.61
N HIS A 500 21.08 -7.67 -10.36
CA HIS A 500 20.26 -6.99 -9.38
C HIS A 500 20.75 -5.58 -9.08
N LEU A 501 22.07 -5.40 -8.94
CA LEU A 501 22.71 -4.11 -8.69
C LEU A 501 22.50 -3.17 -9.88
N ASN A 502 22.61 -3.65 -11.12
CA ASN A 502 22.35 -2.84 -12.30
C ASN A 502 20.87 -2.42 -12.39
N MET A 503 19.94 -3.34 -12.15
CA MET A 503 18.51 -3.02 -12.08
C MET A 503 18.22 -1.99 -10.97
N THR A 504 18.88 -2.12 -9.83
CA THR A 504 18.71 -1.21 -8.70
C THR A 504 19.35 0.14 -9.00
N ALA A 505 20.54 0.19 -9.60
CA ALA A 505 21.21 1.39 -10.05
C ALA A 505 20.38 2.15 -11.09
N ALA A 506 19.77 1.45 -12.05
CA ALA A 506 18.83 2.06 -13.01
C ALA A 506 17.59 2.64 -12.30
N LYS A 507 17.00 1.89 -11.35
CA LYS A 507 15.88 2.38 -10.53
C LYS A 507 16.26 3.61 -9.71
N VAL A 508 17.45 3.63 -9.12
CA VAL A 508 17.96 4.75 -8.33
C VAL A 508 18.31 5.93 -9.23
N SER A 509 18.98 5.72 -10.35
CA SER A 509 19.32 6.75 -11.33
C SER A 509 18.08 7.48 -11.84
N THR A 510 17.01 6.75 -12.19
CA THR A 510 15.74 7.38 -12.55
C THR A 510 15.11 8.20 -11.42
N GLN A 511 15.32 7.83 -10.15
CA GLN A 511 14.88 8.62 -9.00
C GLN A 511 15.78 9.84 -8.77
N ASN A 512 17.10 9.66 -8.85
CA ASN A 512 18.08 10.72 -8.69
C ASN A 512 17.95 11.77 -9.78
N ASN A 513 17.62 11.39 -11.03
CA ASN A 513 17.36 12.32 -12.12
C ASN A 513 16.10 13.15 -11.89
N LEU A 514 15.08 12.60 -11.21
CA LEU A 514 13.90 13.36 -10.81
C LEU A 514 14.23 14.30 -9.65
N LEU A 515 14.99 13.82 -8.66
CA LEU A 515 15.42 14.62 -7.52
C LEU A 515 16.39 15.73 -7.93
N SER A 516 17.29 15.48 -8.86
CA SER A 516 18.22 16.49 -9.39
C SER A 516 17.45 17.57 -10.15
N LYS A 517 16.45 17.22 -10.96
CA LYS A 517 15.57 18.22 -11.58
C LYS A 517 14.79 19.06 -10.56
N LEU A 518 14.36 18.46 -9.45
CA LEU A 518 13.71 19.19 -8.36
C LEU A 518 14.68 20.08 -7.57
N ALA A 519 15.93 19.65 -7.39
CA ALA A 519 16.97 20.38 -6.66
C ALA A 519 17.62 21.49 -7.51
N VAL A 520 17.81 21.27 -8.81
CA VAL A 520 18.43 22.21 -9.75
C VAL A 520 17.48 23.35 -10.15
N GLY A 521 16.18 23.24 -9.85
CA GLY A 521 15.25 24.39 -9.90
C GLY A 521 15.70 25.60 -9.05
N VAL A 522 16.69 25.42 -8.15
CA VAL A 522 17.30 26.51 -7.36
C VAL A 522 18.45 27.22 -8.10
N GLN A 523 19.00 26.67 -9.19
CA GLN A 523 20.18 27.24 -9.86
C GLN A 523 20.12 27.30 -11.40
N GLY A 524 19.18 26.60 -12.07
CA GLY A 524 19.20 26.42 -13.53
C GLY A 524 18.54 27.48 -14.40
N LEU A 525 17.89 28.51 -13.84
CA LEU A 525 17.15 29.54 -14.62
C LEU A 525 17.80 30.93 -14.54
N ARG A 526 19.10 31.03 -14.23
CA ARG A 526 19.86 32.31 -14.26
C ARG A 526 20.62 32.57 -15.55
N HIS A 527 20.44 31.75 -16.59
CA HIS A 527 21.06 32.00 -17.90
C HIS A 527 20.06 31.93 -19.04
N SER A 528 19.25 32.98 -19.15
CA SER A 528 18.71 33.46 -20.41
C SER A 528 18.27 34.91 -20.25
N THR A 529 19.25 35.81 -20.23
CA THR A 529 19.12 37.23 -20.61
C THR A 529 20.16 37.49 -21.67
#